data_AF-A0A9D4SY51-F1
#
_entry.id   AF-A0A9D4SY51-F1
#
_cell.length_a   1.000
_cell.length_b   1.000
_cell.length_c   1.000
_cell.angle_alpha   90.00
_cell.angle_beta   90.00
_cell.angle_gamma   90.00
#
_symmetry.space_group_name_H-M   'P 1'
#
loop_
_entity.id
_entity.type
_entity.pdbx_description
1 polymer ?
#
loop_
_entity_poly.entity_id
_entity_poly.type
_entity_poly.pdbx_seq_one_letter_code
_entity_poly.pdbx_strand_id
1 'polypeptide(L)'
;MAAVGKVAIIAPSDGVTQVKTLDAFRVSRELQEVTPEGISKVRLNLRLNLLAVDTNAIEATAKLLALKTLCGVPVQVREPHGSYGTVGVVYGIPPGVTESQLEAAIRCRAPIVAVRMPRPPGGPAVVTFASAQLPPHVLVGLVEHRVHPHVERPPRCRRCGRIGHVQVVCCSPATCRRCGGAHGHTLCPVARPACVNCGQEHEPCSNACPKWREALRIASYRSRHKVDYTTAKAAVAKQARTPAAARPTKPKVAHTIDKLVQALLWLCQKFLLINQ
;
A
#
# COMPACT_ATOMS: atom_id res chain seq x y z
N MET A 1 -25.12 12.17 19.82
CA MET A 1 -23.75 12.09 19.24
C MET A 1 -23.46 10.62 18.96
N ALA A 2 -23.52 10.17 17.70
CA ALA A 2 -23.25 8.77 17.39
C ALA A 2 -21.77 8.47 17.63
N ALA A 3 -21.48 7.52 18.52
CA ALA A 3 -20.13 7.04 18.77
C ALA A 3 -19.49 6.65 17.44
N VAL A 4 -18.37 7.29 17.10
CA VAL A 4 -17.56 6.94 15.93
C VAL A 4 -17.09 5.51 16.14
N GLY A 5 -17.72 4.57 15.42
CA GLY A 5 -17.44 3.15 15.53
C GLY A 5 -15.95 2.89 15.32
N LYS A 6 -15.26 2.50 16.39
CA LYS A 6 -13.86 2.13 16.33
C LYS A 6 -13.77 0.68 15.88
N VAL A 7 -13.07 0.45 14.79
CA VAL A 7 -12.86 -0.89 14.24
C VAL A 7 -11.51 -1.39 14.73
N ALA A 8 -11.43 -2.66 15.15
CA ALA A 8 -10.17 -3.34 15.43
C ALA A 8 -9.89 -4.38 14.33
N ILE A 9 -8.69 -4.37 13.75
CA ILE A 9 -8.25 -5.38 12.78
C ILE A 9 -7.41 -6.42 13.53
N ILE A 10 -7.86 -7.68 13.51
CA ILE A 10 -7.17 -8.83 14.08
C ILE A 10 -6.58 -9.67 12.95
N ALA A 11 -5.30 -10.00 13.04
CA ALA A 11 -4.58 -10.85 12.10
C ALA A 11 -3.88 -11.99 12.85
N PRO A 12 -4.00 -13.26 12.41
CA PRO A 12 -3.15 -14.33 12.92
C PRO A 12 -1.67 -14.01 12.70
N SER A 13 -0.84 -14.17 13.73
CA SER A 13 0.59 -13.85 13.68
C SER A 13 1.50 -15.04 13.38
N ASP A 14 0.97 -16.25 13.46
CA ASP A 14 1.68 -17.51 13.20
C ASP A 14 2.03 -17.74 11.72
N GLY A 15 1.38 -17.02 10.80
CA GLY A 15 1.57 -17.17 9.36
C GLY A 15 1.02 -18.49 8.78
N VAL A 16 0.32 -19.29 9.59
CA VAL A 16 -0.18 -20.62 9.25
C VAL A 16 -1.70 -20.68 9.34
N THR A 17 -2.28 -20.10 10.40
CA THR A 17 -3.71 -20.20 10.66
C THR A 17 -4.52 -19.38 9.66
N GLN A 18 -5.56 -20.00 9.11
CA GLN A 18 -6.52 -19.33 8.25
C GLN A 18 -7.71 -18.85 9.08
N VAL A 19 -8.08 -17.59 8.92
CA VAL A 19 -9.26 -17.02 9.56
C VAL A 19 -10.55 -17.75 9.16
N LYS A 20 -10.57 -18.39 7.98
CA LYS A 20 -11.70 -19.21 7.51
C LYS A 20 -11.95 -20.44 8.40
N THR A 21 -10.92 -20.99 9.04
CA THR A 21 -11.03 -22.22 9.83
C THR A 21 -11.41 -21.97 11.28
N LEU A 22 -11.51 -20.70 11.69
CA LEU A 22 -11.95 -20.32 13.03
C LEU A 22 -13.47 -20.51 13.15
N ASP A 23 -13.89 -21.16 14.24
CA ASP A 23 -15.30 -21.34 14.55
C ASP A 23 -15.96 -20.00 14.93
N ALA A 24 -17.02 -19.62 14.22
CA ALA A 24 -17.67 -18.33 14.39
C ALA A 24 -18.31 -18.16 15.78
N PHE A 25 -18.83 -19.23 16.38
CA PHE A 25 -19.42 -19.19 17.72
C PHE A 25 -18.33 -19.05 18.77
N ARG A 26 -17.22 -19.79 18.62
CA ARG A 26 -16.08 -19.68 19.53
C ARG A 26 -15.46 -18.29 19.48
N VAL A 27 -15.25 -17.75 18.28
CA VAL A 27 -14.74 -16.38 18.10
C VAL A 27 -15.69 -15.37 18.76
N SER A 28 -17.00 -15.50 18.55
CA SER A 28 -17.97 -14.58 19.15
C SER A 28 -17.95 -14.63 20.67
N ARG A 29 -17.91 -15.83 21.26
CA ARG A 29 -17.85 -16.02 22.71
C ARG A 29 -16.58 -15.43 23.32
N GLU A 30 -15.41 -15.77 22.80
CA GLU A 30 -14.14 -15.24 23.35
C GLU A 30 -14.03 -13.71 23.20
N LEU A 31 -14.53 -13.15 22.10
CA LEU A 31 -14.57 -11.69 21.94
C LEU A 31 -15.55 -11.03 22.93
N GLN A 32 -16.68 -11.68 23.23
CA GLN A 32 -17.62 -11.22 24.26
C GLN A 32 -17.05 -11.37 25.68
N GLU A 33 -16.23 -12.38 25.96
CA GLU A 33 -15.54 -12.51 27.26
C GLU A 33 -14.55 -11.35 27.48
N VAL A 34 -13.82 -10.95 26.44
CA VAL A 34 -12.88 -9.82 26.51
C VAL A 34 -13.62 -8.47 26.56
N THR A 35 -14.71 -8.36 25.80
CA THR A 35 -15.53 -7.14 25.70
C THR A 35 -17.03 -7.50 25.72
N PRO A 36 -17.64 -7.61 26.92
CA PRO A 36 -19.01 -8.11 27.08
C PRO A 36 -20.05 -7.17 26.46
N GLU A 37 -19.79 -5.87 26.50
CA GLU A 37 -20.60 -4.89 25.81
C GLU A 37 -19.74 -4.10 24.83
N GLY A 38 -20.20 -4.07 23.58
CA GLY A 38 -19.75 -3.09 22.62
C GLY A 38 -19.21 -3.62 21.29
N ILE A 39 -19.33 -4.92 21.03
CA ILE A 39 -19.12 -5.47 19.68
C ILE A 39 -20.44 -5.38 18.91
N SER A 40 -20.39 -4.73 17.75
CA SER A 40 -21.54 -4.62 16.84
C SER A 40 -21.52 -5.68 15.74
N LYS A 41 -20.34 -5.95 15.15
CA LYS A 41 -20.20 -6.85 14.01
C LYS A 41 -18.78 -7.35 13.86
N VAL A 42 -18.62 -8.59 13.41
CA VAL A 42 -17.33 -9.15 12.97
C VAL A 42 -17.39 -9.41 11.47
N ARG A 43 -16.38 -8.94 10.74
CA ARG A 43 -16.25 -9.07 9.28
C ARG A 43 -14.96 -9.82 8.94
N LEU A 44 -15.07 -10.84 8.10
CA LEU A 44 -13.94 -11.68 7.69
C LEU A 44 -13.42 -11.22 6.33
N ASN A 45 -12.13 -10.92 6.23
CA ASN A 45 -11.42 -10.70 4.97
C ASN A 45 -10.55 -11.91 4.64
N LEU A 46 -11.15 -12.89 3.98
CA LEU A 46 -10.48 -14.14 3.62
C LEU A 46 -9.33 -13.96 2.64
N ARG A 47 -9.28 -12.85 1.88
CA ARG A 47 -8.20 -12.59 0.91
C ARG A 47 -6.93 -12.10 1.57
N LEU A 48 -7.05 -11.34 2.66
CA LEU A 48 -5.94 -10.80 3.44
C LEU A 48 -5.67 -11.58 4.74
N ASN A 49 -6.51 -12.57 5.06
CA ASN A 49 -6.47 -13.32 6.32
C ASN A 49 -6.66 -12.44 7.57
N LEU A 50 -7.68 -11.56 7.54
CA LEU A 50 -7.95 -10.60 8.62
C LEU A 50 -9.38 -10.72 9.13
N LEU A 51 -9.60 -10.43 10.42
CA LEU A 51 -10.90 -10.14 11.00
C LEU A 51 -10.98 -8.64 11.28
N ALA A 52 -12.10 -7.99 10.95
CA ALA A 52 -12.41 -6.64 11.36
C ALA A 52 -13.58 -6.69 12.36
N VAL A 53 -13.34 -6.24 13.58
CA VAL A 53 -14.32 -6.19 14.67
C VAL A 53 -14.78 -4.75 14.81
N ASP A 54 -16.04 -4.49 14.51
CA ASP A 54 -16.66 -3.19 14.62
C ASP A 54 -17.17 -3.00 16.05
N THR A 55 -16.62 -2.02 16.78
CA THR A 55 -17.03 -1.72 18.17
C THR A 55 -17.75 -0.38 18.28
N ASN A 56 -18.68 -0.25 19.22
CA ASN A 56 -19.40 0.99 19.52
C ASN A 56 -18.80 1.76 20.72
N ALA A 57 -17.82 1.16 21.43
CA ALA A 57 -17.20 1.71 22.63
C ALA A 57 -15.68 1.82 22.48
N ILE A 58 -15.11 2.94 22.92
CA ILE A 58 -13.67 3.21 22.83
C ILE A 58 -12.87 2.25 23.72
N GLU A 59 -13.37 1.97 24.91
CA GLU A 59 -12.75 1.06 25.87
C GLU A 59 -12.69 -0.37 25.34
N ALA A 60 -13.74 -0.80 24.63
CA ALA A 60 -13.76 -2.11 23.98
C ALA A 60 -12.63 -2.22 22.94
N THR A 61 -12.41 -1.19 22.12
CA THR A 61 -11.28 -1.18 21.17
C THR A 61 -9.94 -1.26 21.88
N ALA A 62 -9.75 -0.52 22.97
CA ALA A 62 -8.50 -0.54 23.74
C ALA A 62 -8.19 -1.92 24.32
N LYS A 63 -9.21 -2.62 24.86
CA LYS A 63 -9.09 -4.00 25.32
C LYS A 63 -8.74 -4.97 24.19
N LEU A 64 -9.38 -4.82 23.04
CA LEU A 64 -9.07 -5.63 21.85
C LEU A 64 -7.65 -5.38 21.35
N LEU A 65 -7.12 -4.16 21.40
CA LEU A 65 -5.74 -3.86 21.01
C LEU A 65 -4.69 -4.55 21.88
N ALA A 66 -5.03 -4.86 23.13
CA ALA A 66 -4.18 -5.61 24.04
C ALA A 66 -4.26 -7.14 23.83
N LEU A 67 -5.20 -7.63 23.01
CA LEU A 67 -5.41 -9.05 22.77
C LEU A 67 -4.23 -9.67 22.01
N LYS A 68 -3.64 -10.73 22.59
CA LYS A 68 -2.52 -11.46 22.00
C LYS A 68 -2.91 -12.83 21.44
N THR A 69 -4.02 -13.38 21.89
CA THR A 69 -4.48 -14.72 21.52
C THR A 69 -5.98 -14.69 21.27
N LEU A 70 -6.43 -15.37 20.21
CA LEU A 70 -7.83 -15.59 19.90
C LEU A 70 -8.01 -17.04 19.45
N CYS A 71 -8.88 -17.79 20.11
CA CYS A 71 -9.18 -19.20 19.88
C CYS A 71 -7.95 -20.12 19.99
N GLY A 72 -7.02 -19.79 20.88
CA GLY A 72 -5.74 -20.48 21.02
C GLY A 72 -4.71 -20.14 19.93
N VAL A 73 -5.01 -19.19 19.06
CA VAL A 73 -4.12 -18.75 17.97
C VAL A 73 -3.51 -17.41 18.36
N PRO A 74 -2.19 -17.23 18.24
CA PRO A 74 -1.58 -15.93 18.49
C PRO A 74 -2.01 -14.94 17.40
N VAL A 75 -2.43 -13.74 17.82
CA VAL A 75 -2.93 -12.69 16.96
C VAL A 75 -2.21 -11.37 17.20
N GLN A 76 -2.16 -10.56 16.14
CA GLN A 76 -1.81 -9.15 16.21
C GLN A 76 -3.07 -8.33 15.97
N VAL A 77 -3.36 -7.43 16.91
CA VAL A 77 -4.47 -6.49 16.79
C VAL A 77 -3.94 -5.10 16.52
N ARG A 78 -4.55 -4.42 15.56
CA ARG A 78 -4.22 -3.05 15.19
C ARG A 78 -5.46 -2.28 14.84
N GLU A 79 -5.46 -0.98 15.12
CA GLU A 79 -6.47 -0.11 14.54
C GLU A 79 -6.27 -0.07 13.01
N PRO A 80 -7.35 0.01 12.22
CA PRO A 80 -7.21 0.45 10.85
C PRO A 80 -6.48 1.78 10.86
N HIS A 81 -5.54 1.96 9.93
CA HIS A 81 -4.96 3.28 9.69
C HIS A 81 -6.13 4.26 9.52
N GLY A 82 -6.26 5.17 10.49
CA GLY A 82 -7.56 5.72 10.89
C GLY A 82 -8.38 6.24 9.72
N SER A 83 -9.70 6.16 9.85
CA SER A 83 -10.64 6.80 8.91
C SER A 83 -10.40 8.30 8.71
N TYR A 84 -9.58 8.93 9.55
CA TYR A 84 -9.24 10.36 9.57
C TYR A 84 -7.80 10.67 9.17
N GLY A 85 -7.02 9.66 8.78
CA GLY A 85 -5.63 9.83 8.39
C GLY A 85 -5.41 9.65 6.89
N THR A 86 -4.44 10.37 6.36
CA THR A 86 -3.95 10.16 5.00
C THR A 86 -2.55 9.57 5.05
N VAL A 87 -2.28 8.66 4.11
CA VAL A 87 -0.96 8.03 4.02
C VAL A 87 -0.30 8.55 2.74
N GLY A 88 0.87 9.13 2.91
CA GLY A 88 1.71 9.67 1.86
C GLY A 88 2.97 8.86 1.65
N VAL A 89 3.57 9.02 0.47
CA VAL A 89 4.87 8.46 0.11
C VAL A 89 5.77 9.62 -0.31
N VAL A 90 6.94 9.71 0.33
CA VAL A 90 7.95 10.73 0.08
C VAL A 90 9.15 10.07 -0.59
N TYR A 91 9.57 10.59 -1.74
CA TYR A 91 10.71 10.09 -2.51
C TYR A 91 11.93 11.00 -2.34
N GLY A 92 13.11 10.47 -2.70
CA GLY A 92 14.36 11.24 -2.68
C GLY A 92 14.98 11.38 -1.30
N ILE A 93 14.67 10.48 -0.37
CA ILE A 93 15.35 10.43 0.93
C ILE A 93 16.77 9.87 0.72
N PRO A 94 17.83 10.56 1.19
CA PRO A 94 19.21 10.11 0.99
C PRO A 94 19.47 8.71 1.55
N PRO A 95 20.24 7.86 0.84
CA PRO A 95 20.67 6.57 1.36
C PRO A 95 21.62 6.79 2.54
N GLY A 96 21.18 6.46 3.75
CA GLY A 96 21.94 6.66 4.98
C GLY A 96 21.11 7.28 6.11
N VAL A 97 19.99 7.94 5.77
CA VAL A 97 19.04 8.44 6.78
C VAL A 97 18.29 7.26 7.39
N THR A 98 18.29 7.17 8.72
CA THR A 98 17.50 6.18 9.46
C THR A 98 16.05 6.62 9.62
N GLU A 99 15.15 5.68 9.91
CA GLU A 99 13.74 5.97 10.20
C GLU A 99 13.59 6.97 11.35
N SER A 100 14.37 6.81 12.42
CA SER A 100 14.38 7.71 13.58
C SER A 100 14.90 9.12 13.24
N GLN A 101 15.95 9.23 12.41
CA GLN A 101 16.45 10.53 11.95
C GLN A 101 15.42 11.23 11.06
N LEU A 102 14.76 10.48 10.17
CA LEU A 102 13.72 11.03 9.32
C LEU A 102 12.52 11.50 10.14
N GLU A 103 12.09 10.73 11.12
CA GLU A 103 11.02 11.10 12.04
C GLU A 103 11.37 12.37 12.84
N ALA A 104 12.61 12.49 13.30
CA ALA A 104 13.08 13.68 13.99
C ALA A 104 13.23 14.91 13.08
N ALA A 105 13.50 14.72 11.78
CA ALA A 105 13.75 15.81 10.82
C ALA A 105 12.52 16.22 9.99
N ILE A 106 11.51 15.35 9.86
CA ILE A 106 10.33 15.64 9.05
C ILE A 106 9.43 16.67 9.73
N ARG A 107 8.98 17.66 8.97
CA ARG A 107 8.07 18.70 9.44
C ARG A 107 6.93 18.88 8.45
N CYS A 108 5.72 19.01 8.97
CA CYS A 108 4.53 19.31 8.20
C CYS A 108 3.55 20.07 9.10
N ARG A 109 2.67 20.89 8.51
CA ARG A 109 1.56 21.51 9.24
C ARG A 109 0.54 20.48 9.71
N ALA A 110 0.38 19.38 8.97
CA ALA A 110 -0.45 18.27 9.39
C ALA A 110 0.30 17.42 10.43
N PRO A 111 -0.35 17.01 11.53
CA PRO A 111 0.28 16.15 12.52
C PRO A 111 0.73 14.82 11.90
N ILE A 112 1.97 14.43 12.16
CA ILE A 112 2.56 13.18 11.68
C ILE A 112 2.38 12.12 12.77
N VAL A 113 1.78 10.99 12.39
CA VAL A 113 1.45 9.86 13.28
C VAL A 113 2.54 8.80 13.26
N ALA A 114 3.10 8.54 12.07
CA ALA A 114 4.13 7.51 11.91
C ALA A 114 4.92 7.76 10.63
N VAL A 115 6.22 7.49 10.69
CA VAL A 115 7.13 7.44 9.54
C VAL A 115 7.66 6.02 9.44
N ARG A 116 7.68 5.45 8.24
CA ARG A 116 8.17 4.09 7.98
C ARG A 116 9.04 4.03 6.74
N MET A 117 10.15 3.31 6.79
CA MET A 117 11.02 3.06 5.63
C MET A 117 10.99 1.58 5.21
N PRO A 118 10.05 1.16 4.34
CA PRO A 118 9.81 -0.26 4.01
C PRO A 118 10.84 -0.90 3.06
N ARG A 119 11.91 -0.21 2.68
CA ARG A 119 12.97 -0.70 1.78
C ARG A 119 14.33 -0.50 2.47
N PRO A 120 15.39 -1.21 2.02
CA PRO A 120 16.76 -0.89 2.43
C PRO A 120 17.08 0.61 2.24
N PRO A 121 18.09 1.14 2.94
CA PRO A 121 18.41 2.58 2.97
C PRO A 121 18.38 3.21 1.57
N GLY A 122 17.69 4.36 1.44
CA GLY A 122 17.47 5.06 0.17
C GLY A 122 16.14 4.76 -0.53
N GLY A 123 15.26 3.97 0.08
CA GLY A 123 13.89 3.79 -0.40
C GLY A 123 12.95 4.97 -0.05
N PRO A 124 11.74 5.00 -0.64
CA PRO A 124 10.75 6.01 -0.28
C PRO A 124 10.24 5.81 1.14
N ALA A 125 10.01 6.91 1.85
CA ALA A 125 9.39 6.91 3.17
C ALA A 125 7.86 6.90 3.04
N VAL A 126 7.20 6.15 3.91
CA VAL A 126 5.74 6.13 4.05
C VAL A 126 5.39 6.92 5.30
N VAL A 127 4.65 8.01 5.13
CA VAL A 127 4.30 8.93 6.21
C VAL A 127 2.79 8.88 6.43
N THR A 128 2.38 8.70 7.68
CA THR A 128 0.97 8.73 8.09
C THR A 128 0.68 10.08 8.72
N PHE A 129 -0.31 10.80 8.19
CA PHE A 129 -0.75 12.09 8.70
C PHE A 129 -2.11 11.94 9.39
N ALA A 130 -2.29 12.55 10.55
CA ALA A 130 -3.60 12.73 11.17
C ALA A 130 -4.33 13.92 10.53
N SER A 131 -4.63 13.79 9.24
CA SER A 131 -5.33 14.81 8.45
C SER A 131 -6.24 14.14 7.43
N ALA A 132 -7.44 14.71 7.26
CA ALA A 132 -8.43 14.26 6.29
C ALA A 132 -7.95 14.44 4.84
N GLN A 133 -7.14 15.46 4.58
CA GLN A 133 -6.53 15.71 3.27
C GLN A 133 -5.04 15.44 3.31
N LEU A 134 -4.53 14.85 2.22
CA LEU A 134 -3.11 14.54 2.10
C LEU A 134 -2.34 15.85 1.87
N PRO A 135 -1.39 16.21 2.75
CA PRO A 135 -0.55 17.37 2.54
C PRO A 135 0.20 17.22 1.20
N PRO A 136 0.31 18.26 0.37
CA PRO A 136 1.00 18.16 -0.92
C PRO A 136 2.52 18.05 -0.76
N HIS A 137 3.07 18.62 0.32
CA HIS A 137 4.49 18.70 0.60
C HIS A 137 4.78 18.51 2.10
N VAL A 138 6.00 18.05 2.38
CA VAL A 138 6.60 18.02 3.72
C VAL A 138 8.02 18.58 3.63
N LEU A 139 8.54 19.08 4.74
CA LEU A 139 9.95 19.39 4.87
C LEU A 139 10.67 18.19 5.47
N VAL A 140 11.83 17.84 4.92
CA VAL A 140 12.78 16.93 5.55
C VAL A 140 14.04 17.75 5.82
N GLY A 141 14.28 18.06 7.10
CA GLY A 141 15.18 19.16 7.44
C GLY A 141 14.62 20.48 6.90
N LEU A 142 15.34 21.11 5.98
CA LEU A 142 14.93 22.36 5.33
C LEU A 142 14.52 22.18 3.85
N VAL A 143 14.55 20.95 3.34
CA VAL A 143 14.25 20.66 1.92
C VAL A 143 12.79 20.26 1.79
N GLU A 144 12.09 20.86 0.83
CA GLU A 144 10.72 20.50 0.51
C GLU A 144 10.67 19.24 -0.35
N HIS A 145 9.88 18.26 0.09
CA HIS A 145 9.60 17.04 -0.66
C HIS A 145 8.10 16.94 -0.96
N ARG A 146 7.80 16.53 -2.18
CA ARG A 146 6.42 16.22 -2.59
C ARG A 146 5.93 14.93 -1.95
N VAL A 147 4.70 14.99 -1.47
CA VAL A 147 3.98 13.82 -0.94
C VAL A 147 3.10 13.24 -2.03
N HIS A 148 3.24 11.93 -2.24
CA HIS A 148 2.41 11.18 -3.18
C HIS A 148 1.39 10.33 -2.42
N PRO A 149 0.14 10.20 -2.89
CA PRO A 149 -0.83 9.32 -2.25
C PRO A 149 -0.31 7.88 -2.16
N HIS A 150 -0.41 7.29 -0.98
CA HIS A 150 -0.09 5.89 -0.82
C HIS A 150 -1.15 5.01 -1.49
N VAL A 151 -0.70 4.13 -2.37
CA VAL A 151 -1.53 3.09 -2.98
C VAL A 151 -1.03 1.75 -2.50
N GLU A 152 -1.84 1.09 -1.67
CA GLU A 152 -1.56 -0.28 -1.24
C GLU A 152 -1.43 -1.18 -2.47
N ARG A 153 -0.32 -1.92 -2.52
CA ARG A 153 -0.07 -2.85 -3.62
C ARG A 153 -1.05 -4.02 -3.50
N PRO A 154 -1.72 -4.44 -4.59
CA PRO A 154 -2.54 -5.63 -4.58
C PRO A 154 -1.74 -6.83 -4.05
N PRO A 155 -2.29 -7.65 -3.14
CA PRO A 155 -1.57 -8.79 -2.61
C PRO A 155 -1.23 -9.75 -3.74
N ARG A 156 -0.01 -10.28 -3.72
CA ARG A 156 0.42 -11.31 -4.66
C ARG A 156 0.81 -12.54 -3.85
N CYS A 157 0.17 -13.66 -4.13
CA CYS A 157 0.44 -14.88 -3.40
C CYS A 157 1.87 -15.34 -3.72
N ARG A 158 2.70 -15.49 -2.68
CA ARG A 158 4.09 -15.94 -2.83
C ARG A 158 4.17 -17.44 -3.17
N ARG A 159 3.10 -18.21 -2.93
CA ARG A 159 3.00 -19.65 -3.24
C ARG A 159 2.61 -19.92 -4.69
N CYS A 160 1.51 -19.33 -5.17
CA CYS A 160 0.99 -19.62 -6.53
C CYS A 160 1.21 -18.49 -7.55
N GLY A 161 1.75 -17.34 -7.14
CA GLY A 161 2.01 -16.19 -8.02
C GLY A 161 0.78 -15.39 -8.45
N ARG A 162 -0.45 -15.86 -8.13
CA ARG A 162 -1.69 -15.18 -8.50
C ARG A 162 -1.91 -13.90 -7.67
N ILE A 163 -2.47 -12.89 -8.32
CA ILE A 163 -2.84 -11.64 -7.68
C ILE A 163 -4.16 -11.83 -6.92
N GLY A 164 -4.22 -11.31 -5.71
CA GLY A 164 -5.46 -11.11 -5.00
C GLY A 164 -5.58 -11.79 -3.64
N HIS A 165 -4.62 -12.61 -3.22
CA HIS A 165 -4.62 -13.23 -1.90
C HIS A 165 -3.20 -13.40 -1.37
N VAL A 166 -3.09 -13.55 -0.05
CA VAL A 166 -1.82 -13.84 0.63
C VAL A 166 -1.54 -15.35 0.67
N GLN A 167 -0.28 -15.73 0.91
CA GLN A 167 0.14 -17.13 0.87
C GLN A 167 -0.59 -18.03 1.88
N VAL A 168 -0.87 -17.53 3.08
CA VAL A 168 -1.49 -18.31 4.16
C VAL A 168 -2.87 -18.86 3.80
N VAL A 169 -3.65 -18.14 2.98
CA VAL A 169 -4.98 -18.56 2.52
C VAL A 169 -4.94 -19.28 1.17
N CYS A 170 -3.76 -19.57 0.63
CA CYS A 170 -3.61 -20.18 -0.68
C CYS A 170 -3.78 -21.69 -0.60
N CYS A 171 -4.87 -22.20 -1.16
CA CYS A 171 -5.10 -23.64 -1.33
C CYS A 171 -4.43 -24.22 -2.59
N SER A 172 -3.88 -23.38 -3.47
CA SER A 172 -3.18 -23.86 -4.67
C SER A 172 -1.78 -24.40 -4.36
N PRO A 173 -1.27 -25.37 -5.15
CA PRO A 173 0.10 -25.84 -5.02
C PRO A 173 1.11 -24.71 -5.25
N ALA A 174 2.33 -24.89 -4.74
CA ALA A 174 3.43 -23.98 -5.03
C ALA A 174 3.77 -24.05 -6.53
N THR A 175 3.97 -22.90 -7.16
CA THR A 175 4.29 -22.80 -8.58
C THR A 175 5.59 -22.05 -8.81
N CYS A 176 6.26 -22.36 -9.92
CA CYS A 176 7.46 -21.67 -10.33
C CYS A 176 7.18 -20.19 -10.57
N ARG A 177 8.00 -19.32 -9.98
CA ARG A 177 7.86 -17.86 -10.07
C ARG A 177 8.19 -17.30 -11.46
N ARG A 178 8.73 -18.09 -12.39
CA ARG A 178 9.03 -17.67 -13.78
C ARG A 178 7.92 -18.05 -14.76
N CYS A 179 7.41 -19.28 -14.68
CA CYS A 179 6.48 -19.82 -15.66
C CYS A 179 5.19 -20.43 -15.09
N GLY A 180 5.04 -20.52 -13.77
CA GLY A 180 3.85 -21.09 -13.14
C GLY A 180 3.77 -22.62 -13.11
N GLY A 181 4.79 -23.33 -13.59
CA GLY A 181 4.84 -24.79 -13.57
C GLY A 181 5.02 -25.38 -12.16
N ALA A 182 4.71 -26.66 -12.01
CA ALA A 182 4.82 -27.41 -10.75
C ALA A 182 6.27 -27.90 -10.49
N HIS A 183 7.21 -26.96 -10.34
CA HIS A 183 8.62 -27.22 -10.04
C HIS A 183 9.24 -26.07 -9.24
N GLY A 184 10.44 -26.30 -8.69
CA GLY A 184 11.21 -25.30 -7.95
C GLY A 184 11.70 -24.16 -8.83
N HIS A 185 11.71 -22.93 -8.32
CA HIS A 185 12.06 -21.73 -9.10
C HIS A 185 13.48 -21.76 -9.69
N THR A 186 14.45 -22.33 -8.98
CA THR A 186 15.88 -22.36 -9.33
C THR A 186 16.18 -23.21 -10.55
N LEU A 187 15.46 -24.32 -10.74
CA LEU A 187 15.64 -25.25 -11.85
C LEU A 187 14.44 -25.19 -12.80
N CYS A 188 14.08 -23.97 -13.23
CA CYS A 188 13.00 -23.79 -14.18
C CYS A 188 13.43 -24.28 -15.57
N PRO A 189 12.80 -25.32 -16.15
CA PRO A 189 13.20 -25.88 -17.43
C PRO A 189 12.78 -25.01 -18.63
N VAL A 190 12.00 -23.96 -18.38
CA VAL A 190 11.44 -23.10 -19.44
C VAL A 190 12.40 -21.94 -19.71
N ALA A 191 12.80 -21.79 -20.97
CA ALA A 191 13.65 -20.68 -21.41
C ALA A 191 12.93 -19.32 -21.27
N ARG A 192 11.67 -19.26 -21.71
CA ARG A 192 10.83 -18.05 -21.73
C ARG A 192 9.84 -18.03 -20.56
N PRO A 193 9.75 -16.93 -19.80
CA PRO A 193 8.81 -16.84 -18.68
C PRO A 193 7.36 -16.78 -19.18
N ALA A 194 6.42 -17.23 -18.34
CA ALA A 194 5.00 -17.19 -18.63
C ALA A 194 4.22 -16.69 -17.41
N CYS A 195 3.39 -15.67 -17.61
CA CYS A 195 2.68 -15.05 -16.52
C CYS A 195 1.42 -15.83 -16.12
N VAL A 196 1.37 -16.37 -14.90
CA VAL A 196 0.18 -17.06 -14.35
C VAL A 196 -1.10 -16.22 -14.29
N ASN A 197 -0.98 -14.89 -14.40
CA ASN A 197 -2.13 -13.99 -14.31
C ASN A 197 -2.71 -13.63 -15.70
N CYS A 198 -1.89 -13.57 -16.75
CA CYS A 198 -2.32 -13.09 -18.06
C CYS A 198 -1.87 -13.92 -19.26
N GLY A 199 -1.04 -14.96 -19.05
CA GLY A 199 -0.53 -15.85 -20.08
C GLY A 199 0.60 -15.28 -20.95
N GLN A 200 0.93 -14.00 -20.83
CA GLN A 200 1.96 -13.35 -21.67
C GLN A 200 3.40 -13.71 -21.24
N GLU A 201 4.34 -13.50 -22.17
CA GLU A 201 5.77 -13.81 -22.02
C GLU A 201 6.48 -12.80 -21.10
N HIS A 202 6.21 -12.91 -19.80
CA HIS A 202 6.92 -12.20 -18.74
C HIS A 202 6.67 -12.87 -17.39
N GLU A 203 7.50 -12.57 -16.40
CA GLU A 203 7.30 -13.09 -15.05
C GLU A 203 5.98 -12.57 -14.42
N PRO A 204 5.31 -13.35 -13.56
CA PRO A 204 4.17 -12.91 -12.76
C PRO A 204 4.39 -11.64 -11.93
N CYS A 205 5.64 -11.32 -11.57
CA CYS A 205 6.00 -10.12 -10.81
C CYS A 205 6.12 -8.86 -11.68
N SER A 206 6.14 -8.99 -13.01
CA SER A 206 6.39 -7.88 -13.93
C SER A 206 5.33 -6.79 -13.84
N ASN A 207 5.78 -5.53 -13.84
CA ASN A 207 4.91 -4.36 -13.93
C ASN A 207 4.24 -4.22 -15.30
N ALA A 208 4.75 -4.93 -16.31
CA ALA A 208 4.14 -4.97 -17.63
C ALA A 208 2.84 -5.80 -17.66
N CYS A 209 2.57 -6.65 -16.66
CA CYS A 209 1.39 -7.50 -16.66
C CYS A 209 0.09 -6.67 -16.70
N PRO A 210 -0.80 -6.86 -17.70
CA PRO A 210 -2.06 -6.12 -17.79
C PRO A 210 -2.96 -6.35 -16.57
N LYS A 211 -3.01 -7.58 -16.04
CA LYS A 211 -3.76 -7.91 -14.82
C LYS A 211 -3.20 -7.26 -13.56
N TRP A 212 -1.88 -7.09 -13.49
CA TRP A 212 -1.25 -6.34 -12.40
C TRP A 212 -1.61 -4.85 -12.47
N ARG A 213 -1.53 -4.25 -13.67
CA ARG A 213 -1.92 -2.85 -13.88
C ARG A 213 -3.40 -2.62 -13.56
N GLU A 214 -4.28 -3.53 -13.98
CA GLU A 214 -5.71 -3.51 -13.64
C GLU A 214 -5.92 -3.54 -12.12
N ALA A 215 -5.29 -4.49 -11.42
CA ALA A 215 -5.37 -4.60 -9.97
C ALA A 215 -4.84 -3.34 -9.25
N LEU A 216 -3.76 -2.74 -9.75
CA LEU A 216 -3.24 -1.47 -9.24
C LEU A 216 -4.21 -0.31 -9.46
N ARG A 217 -4.88 -0.24 -10.62
CA ARG A 217 -5.92 0.77 -10.88
C ARG A 217 -7.08 0.63 -9.89
N ILE A 218 -7.53 -0.59 -9.63
CA ILE A 218 -8.59 -0.86 -8.65
C ILE A 218 -8.14 -0.42 -7.25
N ALA A 219 -6.93 -0.81 -6.82
CA ALA A 219 -6.38 -0.40 -5.53
C ALA A 219 -6.23 1.13 -5.40
N SER A 220 -5.76 1.79 -6.46
CA SER A 220 -5.65 3.25 -6.53
C SER A 220 -7.02 3.93 -6.44
N TYR A 221 -8.02 3.41 -7.16
CA TYR A 221 -9.39 3.93 -7.09
C TYR A 221 -9.98 3.79 -5.69
N ARG A 222 -9.82 2.62 -5.05
CA ARG A 222 -10.24 2.41 -3.65
C ARG A 222 -9.59 3.39 -2.70
N SER A 223 -8.27 3.59 -2.81
CA SER A 223 -7.53 4.52 -1.95
C SER A 223 -8.02 5.96 -2.12
N ARG A 224 -8.22 6.39 -3.38
CA ARG A 224 -8.64 7.76 -3.72
C ARG A 224 -10.10 8.07 -3.37
N HIS A 225 -11.00 7.12 -3.61
CA HIS A 225 -12.45 7.32 -3.45
C HIS A 225 -13.02 6.74 -2.17
N LYS A 226 -12.18 6.06 -1.35
CA LYS A 226 -12.57 5.43 -0.08
C LYS A 226 -13.76 4.46 -0.22
N VAL A 227 -13.84 3.78 -1.35
CA VAL A 227 -14.88 2.77 -1.65
C VAL A 227 -14.38 1.35 -1.46
N ASP A 228 -15.32 0.42 -1.33
CA ASP A 228 -15.05 -1.00 -1.29
C ASP A 228 -14.50 -1.53 -2.63
N TYR A 229 -14.04 -2.77 -2.62
CA TYR A 229 -13.42 -3.39 -3.80
C TYR A 229 -14.39 -3.58 -4.98
N THR A 230 -15.66 -3.91 -4.71
CA THR A 230 -16.63 -4.21 -5.76
C THR A 230 -17.01 -2.94 -6.53
N THR A 231 -17.30 -1.86 -5.80
CA THR A 231 -17.54 -0.53 -6.37
C THR A 231 -16.36 -0.04 -7.19
N ALA A 232 -15.13 -0.15 -6.66
CA ALA A 232 -13.93 0.25 -7.38
C ALA A 232 -13.68 -0.58 -8.65
N LYS A 233 -13.90 -1.90 -8.58
CA LYS A 233 -13.75 -2.80 -9.73
C LYS A 233 -14.74 -2.43 -10.84
N ALA A 234 -16.00 -2.18 -10.49
CA ALA A 234 -17.02 -1.73 -11.43
C ALA A 234 -16.66 -0.39 -12.08
N ALA A 235 -16.19 0.57 -11.30
CA ALA A 235 -15.78 1.89 -11.82
C ALA A 235 -14.59 1.80 -12.79
N VAL A 236 -13.56 1.01 -12.46
CA VAL A 236 -12.39 0.81 -13.34
C VAL A 236 -12.80 0.09 -14.63
N ALA A 237 -13.69 -0.89 -14.55
CA ALA A 237 -14.23 -1.56 -15.74
C ALA A 237 -15.03 -0.59 -16.62
N LYS A 238 -15.85 0.29 -16.05
CA LYS A 238 -16.59 1.33 -16.78
C LYS A 238 -15.64 2.28 -17.51
N GLN A 239 -14.58 2.76 -16.84
CA GLN A 239 -13.57 3.63 -17.45
C GLN A 239 -12.79 2.97 -18.59
N ALA A 240 -12.62 1.65 -18.56
CA ALA A 240 -11.95 0.92 -19.63
C ALA A 240 -12.82 0.77 -20.89
N ARG A 241 -14.15 0.84 -20.74
CA ARG A 241 -15.13 0.73 -21.84
C ARG A 241 -15.44 2.07 -22.50
N THR A 242 -15.10 3.19 -21.87
CA THR A 242 -15.26 4.52 -22.47
C THR A 242 -14.07 4.76 -23.42
N PRO A 243 -14.29 5.09 -24.71
CA PRO A 243 -13.21 5.56 -25.56
C PRO A 243 -12.55 6.75 -24.88
N ALA A 244 -11.23 6.73 -24.76
CA ALA A 244 -10.51 7.81 -24.10
C ALA A 244 -10.74 9.11 -24.86
N ALA A 245 -11.54 10.03 -24.31
CA ALA A 245 -11.41 11.44 -24.63
C ALA A 245 -9.93 11.79 -24.39
N ALA A 246 -9.29 12.33 -25.43
CA ALA A 246 -7.85 12.58 -25.49
C ALA A 246 -7.35 13.14 -24.15
N ARG A 247 -6.54 12.36 -23.46
CA ARG A 247 -5.86 12.83 -22.26
C ARG A 247 -4.94 13.97 -22.72
N PRO A 248 -5.01 15.19 -22.14
CA PRO A 248 -4.06 16.23 -22.51
C PRO A 248 -2.66 15.68 -22.22
N THR A 249 -1.87 15.54 -23.28
CA THR A 249 -0.46 15.22 -23.17
C THR A 249 0.16 16.34 -22.34
N LYS A 250 0.85 15.98 -21.26
CA LYS A 250 1.67 16.96 -20.55
C LYS A 250 2.62 17.58 -21.60
N PRO A 251 2.68 18.92 -21.74
CA PRO A 251 3.68 19.51 -22.63
C PRO A 251 5.05 19.01 -22.16
N LYS A 252 5.84 18.49 -23.09
CA LYS A 252 7.25 18.17 -22.85
C LYS A 252 7.92 19.51 -22.53
N VAL A 253 8.21 19.78 -21.26
CA VAL A 253 9.10 20.88 -20.87
C VAL A 253 10.52 20.41 -21.20
N ALA A 254 10.87 20.45 -22.48
CA ALA A 254 12.16 20.05 -23.00
C ALA A 254 12.54 21.04 -24.11
N HIS A 255 12.69 22.32 -23.76
CA HIS A 255 13.37 23.29 -24.63
C HIS A 255 13.79 24.61 -23.98
N THR A 256 13.40 24.91 -22.74
CA THR A 256 13.66 26.23 -22.12
C THR A 256 14.97 26.30 -21.35
N ILE A 257 15.49 25.17 -20.84
CA ILE A 257 16.74 25.15 -20.06
C ILE A 257 17.97 25.32 -20.97
N ASP A 258 17.98 24.71 -22.16
CA ASP A 258 19.11 24.83 -23.09
C ASP A 258 19.32 26.26 -23.59
N LYS A 259 18.26 27.04 -23.79
CA LYS A 259 18.39 28.43 -24.24
C LYS A 259 18.98 29.35 -23.17
N LEU A 260 18.65 29.12 -21.89
CA LEU A 260 19.21 29.89 -20.77
C LEU A 260 20.67 29.51 -20.50
N VAL A 261 21.00 28.21 -20.59
CA VAL A 261 22.39 27.74 -20.45
C VAL A 261 23.27 28.24 -21.60
N GLN A 262 22.78 28.20 -22.83
CA GLN A 262 23.49 28.74 -24.00
C GLN A 262 23.66 30.27 -23.92
N ALA A 263 22.65 31.01 -23.45
CA ALA A 263 22.76 32.46 -23.25
C ALA A 263 23.76 32.83 -22.15
N LEU A 264 23.80 32.07 -21.05
CA LEU A 264 24.78 32.25 -19.97
C LEU A 264 26.21 31.91 -20.43
N LEU A 265 26.39 30.84 -21.20
CA LEU A 265 27.69 30.48 -21.78
C LEU A 265 28.18 31.56 -22.75
N TRP A 266 27.31 32.11 -23.60
CA TRP A 266 27.65 33.21 -24.50
C TRP A 266 28.03 34.48 -23.74
N LEU A 267 27.29 34.84 -22.68
CA LEU A 267 27.62 36.00 -21.84
C LEU A 267 28.98 35.82 -21.12
N CYS A 268 29.28 34.64 -20.60
CA CYS A 268 30.59 34.33 -20.01
C CYS A 268 31.73 34.46 -21.03
N GLN A 269 31.55 33.94 -22.24
CA GLN A 269 32.57 34.00 -23.29
C GLN A 269 32.82 35.44 -23.75
N LYS A 270 31.77 36.26 -23.81
CA LYS A 270 31.88 37.68 -24.17
C LYS A 270 32.53 38.52 -23.06
N PHE A 271 32.29 38.19 -21.80
CA PHE A 271 32.92 38.87 -20.66
C PHE A 271 34.43 38.59 -20.57
N LEU A 272 34.86 37.39 -20.96
CA LEU A 272 36.28 37.02 -21.04
C LEU A 272 37.04 37.73 -22.17
N LEU A 273 36.36 38.07 -23.27
CA LEU A 273 36.95 38.77 -24.42
C LEU A 273 37.04 40.30 -24.23
N ILE A 274 36.28 40.87 -23.29
CA ILE A 274 36.30 42.32 -22.99
C ILE A 274 37.37 42.68 -21.95
N ASN A 275 37.94 41.68 -21.26
CA ASN A 275 38.97 41.86 -20.22
C ASN A 275 40.37 41.38 -20.66
N GLN A 276 40.66 41.38 -21.98
CA GLN A 276 42.00 41.33 -22.57
C GLN A 276 42.28 42.65 -23.27
#